data_AF-A0A2T1D9V3-F1
#
_entry.id   AF-A0A2T1D9V3-F1
#
_cell.length_a   1.000
_cell.length_b   1.000
_cell.length_c   1.000
_cell.angle_alpha   90.00
_cell.angle_beta   90.00
_cell.angle_gamma   90.00
#
_symmetry.space_group_name_H-M   'P 1'
#
loop_
_entity.id
_entity.type
_entity.pdbx_description
1 polymer ?
#
loop_
_entity_poly.entity_id
_entity_poly.type
_entity_poly.pdbx_seq_one_letter_code
_entity_poly.pdbx_strand_id
1 'polypeptide(L)'
;MTRSTAANYPIDREELLRIRQIKLLTSDRDYVFFALQIDYPGKLNPTIEVSVFCERWDLDDGDFYKALGELRKKGIVASIANSLNLQFQPS
;
A
#
# COMPACT_ATOMS: atom_id res chain seq x y z
N MET A 1 -11.74 18.97 -34.49
CA MET A 1 -11.62 17.93 -33.45
C MET A 1 -10.85 18.51 -32.28
N THR A 2 -11.54 19.04 -31.27
CA THR A 2 -10.91 19.50 -30.03
C THR A 2 -10.59 18.27 -29.18
N ARG A 3 -9.30 17.94 -29.05
CA ARG A 3 -8.85 16.97 -28.06
C ARG A 3 -9.21 17.53 -26.68
N SER A 4 -10.22 16.95 -26.04
CA SER A 4 -10.42 17.12 -24.61
C SER A 4 -9.13 16.65 -23.93
N THR A 5 -8.34 17.58 -23.41
CA THR A 5 -7.31 17.28 -22.42
C THR A 5 -8.05 16.60 -21.28
N ALA A 6 -7.89 15.28 -21.15
CA ALA A 6 -8.42 14.57 -20.00
C ALA A 6 -7.78 15.20 -18.77
N ALA A 7 -8.58 15.95 -18.00
CA ALA A 7 -8.17 16.44 -16.70
C ALA A 7 -8.05 15.20 -15.81
N ASN A 8 -6.85 14.62 -15.77
CA ASN A 8 -6.56 13.53 -14.86
C ASN A 8 -6.60 14.10 -13.43
N TYR A 9 -7.31 13.43 -12.54
CA TYR A 9 -7.32 13.73 -11.11
C TYR A 9 -6.41 12.71 -10.41
N PRO A 10 -5.10 12.99 -10.28
CA PRO A 10 -4.19 12.09 -9.58
C PRO A 10 -4.45 12.19 -8.08
N ILE A 11 -4.68 11.04 -7.43
CA ILE A 11 -4.66 10.96 -5.97
C ILE A 11 -3.20 10.84 -5.54
N ASP A 12 -2.74 11.79 -4.74
CA ASP A 12 -1.42 11.75 -4.12
C ASP A 12 -1.47 11.27 -2.65
N ARG A 13 -0.33 11.30 -1.97
CA ARG A 13 -0.19 10.87 -0.58
C ARG A 13 -1.11 11.65 0.36
N GLU A 14 -1.08 12.98 0.29
CA GLU A 14 -1.81 13.83 1.22
C GLU A 14 -3.32 13.65 1.04
N GLU A 15 -3.75 13.50 -0.21
CA GLU A 15 -5.14 13.22 -0.51
C GLU A 15 -5.59 11.86 0.01
N LEU A 16 -4.78 10.81 -0.16
CA LEU A 16 -5.13 9.48 0.37
C LEU A 16 -5.16 9.45 1.91
N LEU A 17 -4.25 10.17 2.58
CA LEU A 17 -4.28 10.35 4.03
C LEU A 17 -5.55 11.07 4.49
N ARG A 18 -5.94 12.15 3.80
CA ARG A 18 -7.20 12.86 4.06
C ARG A 18 -8.41 11.94 3.88
N ILE A 19 -8.43 11.16 2.79
CA ILE A 19 -9.48 10.17 2.49
C ILE A 19 -9.61 9.13 3.61
N ARG A 20 -8.48 8.66 4.17
CA ARG A 20 -8.47 7.74 5.32
C ARG A 20 -9.03 8.41 6.57
N GLN A 21 -8.63 9.64 6.87
CA GLN A 21 -9.10 10.38 8.06
C GLN A 21 -10.62 10.60 8.04
N ILE A 22 -11.21 10.89 6.87
CA ILE A 22 -12.66 11.03 6.73
C ILE A 22 -13.41 9.69 6.66
N LYS A 23 -12.70 8.56 6.82
CA LYS A 23 -13.23 7.19 6.78
C LYS A 23 -13.99 6.86 5.50
N LEU A 24 -13.57 7.44 4.37
CA LEU A 24 -14.17 7.13 3.06
C LEU A 24 -13.75 5.74 2.56
N LEU A 25 -12.54 5.30 2.91
CA LEU A 25 -12.11 3.92 2.71
C LEU A 25 -12.59 3.07 3.88
N THR A 26 -13.25 1.95 3.57
CA THR A 26 -13.97 1.13 4.54
C THR A 26 -13.11 -0.01 5.12
N SER A 27 -11.89 -0.21 4.61
CA SER A 27 -10.95 -1.20 5.13
C SER A 27 -9.50 -0.78 4.95
N ASP A 28 -8.62 -1.20 5.86
CA ASP A 28 -7.17 -0.99 5.76
C ASP A 28 -6.59 -1.66 4.51
N ARG A 29 -7.20 -2.76 4.05
CA ARG A 29 -6.86 -3.41 2.78
C ARG A 29 -6.96 -2.45 1.60
N ASP A 30 -8.07 -1.70 1.49
CA ASP A 30 -8.28 -0.79 0.37
C ASP A 30 -7.31 0.38 0.43
N TYR A 31 -7.05 0.90 1.63
CA TYR A 31 -6.05 1.92 1.86
C TYR A 31 -4.64 1.45 1.48
N VAL A 32 -4.22 0.28 1.95
CA VAL A 32 -2.91 -0.30 1.62
C VAL A 32 -2.79 -0.55 0.13
N PHE A 33 -3.86 -0.98 -0.56
CA PHE A 33 -3.82 -1.12 -2.00
C PHE A 33 -3.49 0.19 -2.72
N PHE A 34 -4.18 1.28 -2.39
CA PHE A 34 -3.92 2.57 -3.02
C PHE A 34 -2.52 3.12 -2.67
N ALA A 35 -2.09 2.98 -1.41
CA ALA A 35 -0.75 3.36 -0.98
C ALA A 35 0.33 2.61 -1.80
N LEU A 36 0.14 1.30 -2.02
CA LEU A 36 1.02 0.51 -2.88
C LEU A 36 1.01 0.97 -4.34
N GLN A 37 -0.14 1.33 -4.89
CA GLN A 37 -0.20 1.83 -6.28
C GLN A 37 0.44 3.22 -6.43
N ILE A 38 0.43 4.04 -5.38
CA ILE A 38 1.09 5.35 -5.39
C ILE A 38 2.62 5.18 -5.36
N ASP A 39 3.15 4.39 -4.42
CA ASP A 39 4.59 4.23 -4.26
C ASP A 39 5.22 3.24 -5.27
N TYR A 40 4.43 2.26 -5.73
CA TYR A 40 4.88 1.16 -6.59
C TYR A 40 3.90 0.90 -7.76
N PRO A 41 3.66 1.90 -8.63
CA PRO A 41 2.65 1.81 -9.68
C PRO A 41 2.86 0.60 -10.59
N GLY A 42 1.81 -0.21 -10.75
CA GLY A 42 1.81 -1.37 -11.65
C GLY A 42 2.64 -2.58 -11.17
N LYS A 43 3.20 -2.55 -9.95
CA LYS A 43 3.98 -3.68 -9.41
C LYS A 43 3.10 -4.62 -8.60
N LEU A 44 3.09 -5.89 -8.99
CA LEU A 44 2.41 -6.97 -8.24
C LEU A 44 3.28 -7.57 -7.12
N ASN A 45 4.61 -7.37 -7.18
CA ASN A 45 5.61 -7.87 -6.23
C ASN A 45 6.64 -6.78 -5.87
N PRO A 46 6.22 -5.66 -5.26
CA PRO A 46 7.17 -4.66 -4.79
C PRO A 46 8.04 -5.22 -3.65
N THR A 47 9.32 -4.87 -3.66
CA THR A 47 10.18 -4.98 -2.47
C THR A 47 9.92 -3.74 -1.61
N ILE A 48 9.47 -3.97 -0.37
CA ILE A 48 9.02 -2.91 0.53
C ILE A 48 9.87 -2.96 1.79
N GLU A 49 10.43 -1.82 2.17
CA GLU A 49 10.95 -1.61 3.52
C GLU A 49 9.76 -1.26 4.42
N VAL A 50 9.31 -2.22 5.22
CA VAL A 50 8.01 -2.15 5.91
C VAL A 50 7.92 -0.98 6.89
N SER A 51 8.96 -0.74 7.68
CA SER A 51 9.01 0.36 8.66
C SER A 51 8.83 1.72 7.98
N VAL A 52 9.59 1.98 6.91
CA VAL A 52 9.54 3.24 6.16
C VAL A 52 8.19 3.41 5.46
N PHE A 53 7.65 2.32 4.89
CA PHE A 53 6.33 2.36 4.26
C PHE A 53 5.24 2.67 5.29
N CYS A 54 5.23 1.98 6.43
CA CYS A 54 4.21 2.16 7.45
C CYS A 54 4.29 3.56 8.08
N GLU A 55 5.48 4.08 8.36
CA GLU A 55 5.69 5.47 8.81
C GLU A 55 5.15 6.48 7.78
N ARG A 56 5.49 6.29 6.50
CA ARG A 56 5.03 7.16 5.40
C ARG A 56 3.52 7.16 5.26
N TRP A 57 2.84 6.05 5.55
CA TRP A 57 1.39 5.90 5.35
C TRP A 57 0.59 5.89 6.65
N ASP A 58 1.20 6.28 7.78
CA ASP A 58 0.55 6.32 9.10
C ASP A 58 -0.15 4.99 9.45
N LEU A 59 0.53 3.87 9.15
CA LEU A 59 0.03 2.52 9.36
C LEU A 59 0.74 1.86 10.54
N ASP A 60 0.00 1.02 11.26
CA ASP A 60 0.60 0.02 12.13
C ASP A 60 1.11 -1.15 11.29
N ASP A 61 2.28 -1.69 11.64
CA ASP A 61 2.90 -2.83 10.94
C ASP A 61 1.97 -4.05 10.93
N GLY A 62 1.23 -4.29 12.01
CA GLY A 62 0.28 -5.40 12.15
C GLY A 62 -0.92 -5.24 11.21
N ASP A 63 -1.50 -4.04 11.15
CA ASP A 63 -2.59 -3.73 10.22
C ASP A 63 -2.12 -3.82 8.76
N PHE A 64 -0.90 -3.37 8.48
CA PHE A 64 -0.27 -3.52 7.17
C PHE A 64 -0.13 -4.99 6.78
N TYR A 65 0.47 -5.84 7.62
CA TYR A 65 0.62 -7.26 7.30
C TYR A 65 -0.72 -8.00 7.15
N LYS A 66 -1.72 -7.63 7.97
CA LYS A 66 -3.08 -8.16 7.84
C LYS A 66 -3.69 -7.78 6.49
N ALA A 67 -3.64 -6.50 6.13
CA ALA A 67 -4.12 -5.99 4.85
C ALA A 67 -3.42 -6.66 3.66
N LEU A 68 -2.10 -6.84 3.73
CA LEU A 68 -1.33 -7.55 2.71
C LEU A 68 -1.76 -9.02 2.58
N GLY A 69 -2.01 -9.70 3.70
CA GLY A 69 -2.55 -11.06 3.69
C GLY A 69 -3.89 -11.15 2.97
N GLU A 70 -4.77 -10.15 3.15
CA GLU A 70 -6.03 -10.06 2.42
C GLU A 70 -5.85 -9.79 0.92
N LEU A 71 -4.95 -8.88 0.55
CA LEU A 71 -4.62 -8.57 -0.85
C LEU A 71 -4.02 -9.80 -1.56
N ARG A 72 -3.17 -10.55 -0.87
CA ARG A 72 -2.58 -11.80 -1.38
C ARG A 72 -3.65 -12.87 -1.63
N LYS A 73 -4.57 -13.07 -0.68
CA LYS A 73 -5.71 -14.00 -0.86
C LYS A 73 -6.59 -13.64 -2.06
N LYS A 74 -6.64 -12.36 -2.44
CA LYS A 74 -7.36 -11.85 -3.62
C LYS A 74 -6.53 -11.85 -4.90
N GLY A 75 -5.26 -12.24 -4.87
CA GLY A 75 -4.37 -12.26 -6.04
C GLY A 75 -3.91 -10.88 -6.51
N ILE A 76 -4.09 -9.84 -5.70
CA ILE A 76 -3.68 -8.46 -6.03
C ILE A 76 -2.17 -8.26 -5.80
N VAL A 77 -1.62 -8.97 -4.81
CA VAL A 77 -0.18 -9.04 -4.52
C VAL A 77 0.23 -10.50 -4.57
N ALA A 78 1.24 -10.85 -5.37
CA ALA A 78 1.63 -12.26 -5.54
C ALA A 78 2.62 -12.73 -4.46
N SER A 79 3.57 -11.87 -4.09
CA SER A 79 4.60 -12.12 -3.09
C SER A 79 5.16 -10.79 -2.61
N ILE A 80 5.49 -10.73 -1.31
CA ILE A 80 6.23 -9.63 -0.74
C ILE A 80 7.51 -10.24 -0.21
N ALA A 81 8.62 -9.91 -0.89
CA ALA A 81 9.93 -10.18 -0.34
C ALA A 81 10.15 -9.16 0.77
N ASN A 82 9.72 -9.50 2.00
CA ASN A 82 10.13 -8.76 3.17
C ASN A 82 11.61 -9.06 3.38
N SER A 83 12.46 -8.04 3.39
CA SER A 83 13.78 -8.12 4.04
C SER A 83 13.58 -8.12 5.56
N LEU A 84 12.85 -9.12 6.06
CA LEU A 84 12.85 -9.47 7.47
C LEU A 84 14.21 -10.12 7.74
N ASN A 85 15.16 -9.32 8.23
CA ASN A 85 16.36 -9.83 8.91
C ASN A 85 15.92 -10.53 10.22
N LEU A 86 15.20 -11.64 10.11
CA LEU A 86 14.98 -12.56 11.20
C LEU A 86 16.25 -13.39 11.33
N GLN A 87 17.26 -12.83 12.00
CA GLN A 87 18.36 -13.62 12.54
C GLN A 87 17.79 -14.50 13.66
N PHE A 88 17.29 -15.68 13.28
CA PHE A 88 17.12 -16.75 14.24
C PHE A 88 18.52 -17.22 14.63
N GLN A 89 19.01 -16.80 15.80
CA GLN A 89 20.13 -17.46 16.45
C GLN A 89 19.63 -18.84 16.95
N PRO A 90 20.19 -19.96 16.47
CA PRO A 90 19.97 -21.24 17.14
C PRO A 90 20.73 -21.23 18.47
N SER A 91 20.02 -21.59 19.54
CA SER A 91 20.59 -21.90 20.86
C SER A 91 21.43 -23.16 20.85
#